data_AF-A0A497KPE3-F1
#
_entry.id   AF-A0A497KPE3-F1
#
_cell.length_a   1.000
_cell.length_b   1.000
_cell.length_c   1.000
_cell.angle_alpha   90.00
_cell.angle_beta   90.00
_cell.angle_gamma   90.00
#
_symmetry.space_group_name_H-M   'P 1'
#
loop_
_entity.id
_entity.type
_entity.pdbx_description
1 polymer ?
#
loop_
_entity_poly.entity_id
_entity_poly.type
_entity_poly.pdbx_seq_one_letter_code
_entity_poly.pdbx_strand_id
1 'polypeptide(L)'
;MSLHELLKNIRRELKLKNILREKMLANSRKITQQSKEAILFIQQNKIFKAEKRLKKVKLLLQSTFELLKSTNLQSSGALFNASQEFAEAVILLNLEKNGVYPKPEEVGVSSDAYVLGLADVVGELRRKTVEYVKNGELEKAEKCFRHMETIYN
;
A
#
# COMPACT_ATOMS: atom_id res chain seq x y z
N MET A 1 -8.77 45.99 3.02
CA MET A 1 -7.79 45.00 2.54
C MET A 1 -7.43 45.37 1.11
N SER A 2 -6.17 45.67 0.83
CA SER A 2 -5.75 46.04 -0.53
C SER A 2 -5.66 44.80 -1.45
N LEU A 3 -5.79 44.99 -2.77
CA LEU A 3 -5.55 43.92 -3.75
C LEU A 3 -4.16 43.29 -3.56
N HIS A 4 -3.17 44.09 -3.19
CA HIS A 4 -1.81 43.62 -2.91
C HIS A 4 -1.77 42.64 -1.71
N GLU A 5 -2.46 42.95 -0.61
CA GLU A 5 -2.54 42.09 0.57
C GLU A 5 -3.29 40.78 0.26
N LEU A 6 -4.39 40.87 -0.50
CA LEU A 6 -5.14 39.69 -0.96
C LEU A 6 -4.24 38.76 -1.78
N LEU A 7 -3.55 39.28 -2.81
CA LEU A 7 -2.67 38.50 -3.67
C LEU A 7 -1.48 37.90 -2.88
N LYS A 8 -0.96 38.61 -1.87
CA LYS A 8 0.10 38.11 -1.00
C LYS A 8 -0.36 36.92 -0.16
N ASN A 9 -1.58 36.97 0.38
CA ASN A 9 -2.16 35.87 1.14
C ASN A 9 -2.44 34.65 0.26
N ILE A 10 -3.05 34.84 -0.92
CA ILE A 10 -3.28 33.78 -1.91
C ILE A 10 -1.95 33.11 -2.32
N ARG A 11 -0.90 33.90 -2.58
CA ARG A 11 0.42 33.36 -2.96
C ARG A 11 1.02 32.49 -1.84
N ARG A 12 0.86 32.88 -0.57
CA ARG A 12 1.33 32.09 0.58
C ARG A 12 0.59 30.76 0.68
N GLU A 13 -0.73 30.79 0.54
CA GLU A 13 -1.57 29.58 0.57
C GLU A 13 -1.19 28.60 -0.56
N LEU A 14 -1.12 29.09 -1.80
CA LEU A 14 -0.73 28.27 -2.96
C LEU A 14 0.67 27.67 -2.81
N LYS A 15 1.62 28.44 -2.26
CA LYS A 15 2.98 27.94 -2.00
C LYS A 15 2.97 26.80 -0.98
N LEU A 16 2.22 26.94 0.12
CA LEU A 16 2.09 25.88 1.12
C LEU A 16 1.45 24.63 0.51
N LYS A 17 0.36 24.78 -0.24
CA LYS A 17 -0.30 23.66 -0.93
C LYS A 17 0.64 22.93 -1.89
N ASN A 18 1.48 23.66 -2.62
CA ASN A 18 2.46 23.07 -3.52
C ASN A 18 3.54 22.26 -2.77
N ILE A 19 4.06 22.79 -1.65
CA ILE A 19 5.04 22.08 -0.81
C ILE A 19 4.44 20.76 -0.28
N LEU A 20 3.19 20.79 0.19
CA LEU A 20 2.50 19.59 0.68
C LEU A 20 2.27 18.56 -0.43
N ARG A 21 1.91 19.02 -1.63
CA ARG A 21 1.75 18.16 -2.81
C ARG A 21 3.06 17.48 -3.20
N GLU A 22 4.17 18.21 -3.28
CA GLU A 22 5.49 17.64 -3.61
C GLU A 22 5.93 16.60 -2.57
N LYS A 23 5.70 16.89 -1.28
CA LYS A 23 5.99 15.94 -0.20
C LYS A 23 5.11 14.68 -0.29
N MET A 24 3.82 14.82 -0.58
CA MET A 24 2.93 13.68 -0.84
C MET A 24 3.43 12.85 -2.01
N LEU A 25 3.84 13.47 -3.13
CA LEU A 25 4.30 12.75 -4.32
C LEU A 25 5.59 11.97 -4.02
N ALA A 26 6.53 12.60 -3.30
CA ALA A 26 7.77 11.97 -2.88
C ALA A 26 7.52 10.79 -1.93
N ASN A 27 6.61 10.94 -0.96
CA ASN A 27 6.25 9.86 -0.05
C ASN A 27 5.52 8.72 -0.76
N SER A 28 4.61 9.03 -1.68
CA SER A 28 3.88 8.04 -2.48
C SER A 28 4.85 7.14 -3.26
N ARG A 29 5.84 7.74 -3.94
CA ARG A 29 6.89 6.97 -4.65
C ARG A 29 7.66 6.04 -3.71
N LYS A 30 8.03 6.52 -2.53
CA LYS A 30 8.75 5.70 -1.52
C LYS A 30 7.89 4.57 -1.00
N ILE A 31 6.61 4.82 -0.72
CA ILE A 31 5.66 3.81 -0.26
C ILE A 31 5.53 2.71 -1.33
N THR A 32 5.23 3.07 -2.58
CA THR A 32 5.14 2.10 -3.69
C THR A 32 6.41 1.27 -3.85
N GLN A 33 7.58 1.91 -3.87
CA GLN A 33 8.86 1.20 -4.01
C GLN A 33 9.08 0.20 -2.87
N GLN A 34 8.86 0.63 -1.63
CA GLN A 34 9.12 -0.21 -0.46
C GLN A 34 8.08 -1.32 -0.27
N SER A 35 6.84 -1.11 -0.71
CA SER A 35 5.82 -2.16 -0.77
C SER A 35 6.20 -3.24 -1.78
N LYS A 36 6.66 -2.86 -2.99
CA LYS A 36 7.16 -3.81 -3.99
C LYS A 36 8.38 -4.59 -3.51
N GLU A 37 9.31 -3.93 -2.82
CA GLU A 37 10.44 -4.62 -2.17
C GLU A 37 9.97 -5.62 -1.11
N ALA A 38 8.93 -5.28 -0.34
CA ALA A 38 8.36 -6.19 0.65
C ALA A 38 7.70 -7.41 0.00
N ILE A 39 6.94 -7.22 -1.09
CA ILE A 39 6.37 -8.32 -1.89
C ILE A 39 7.49 -9.24 -2.40
N LEU A 40 8.58 -8.68 -2.93
CA LEU A 40 9.73 -9.49 -3.36
C LEU A 40 10.33 -10.29 -2.19
N PHE A 41 10.42 -9.73 -0.99
CA PHE A 41 10.86 -10.48 0.18
C PHE A 41 9.88 -11.59 0.57
N ILE A 42 8.57 -11.38 0.44
CA ILE A 42 7.56 -12.42 0.70
C ILE A 42 7.69 -13.56 -0.32
N GLN A 43 7.84 -13.23 -1.60
CA GLN A 43 8.07 -14.21 -2.67
C GLN A 43 9.35 -15.04 -2.43
N GLN A 44 10.38 -14.43 -1.83
CA GLN A 44 11.62 -15.11 -1.43
C GLN A 44 11.55 -15.79 -0.05
N ASN A 45 10.36 -15.91 0.57
CA ASN A 45 10.15 -16.43 1.93
C ASN A 45 10.95 -15.68 3.03
N LYS A 46 11.39 -14.44 2.77
CA LYS A 46 12.11 -13.56 3.72
C LYS A 46 11.14 -12.74 4.58
N ILE A 47 10.24 -13.44 5.27
CA ILE A 47 9.08 -12.87 5.99
C ILE A 47 9.47 -11.79 7.01
N PHE A 48 10.52 -12.02 7.81
CA PHE A 48 10.98 -11.04 8.80
C PHE A 48 11.43 -9.70 8.16
N LYS A 49 12.08 -9.77 6.99
CA LYS A 49 12.53 -8.57 6.26
C LYS A 49 11.33 -7.80 5.69
N ALA A 50 10.35 -8.51 5.14
CA ALA A 50 9.10 -7.93 4.65
C ALA A 50 8.35 -7.21 5.78
N GLU A 51 8.16 -7.87 6.93
CA GLU A 51 7.46 -7.29 8.08
C GLU A 51 8.14 -6.02 8.60
N LYS A 52 9.47 -6.05 8.79
CA LYS A 52 10.23 -4.88 9.23
C LYS A 52 10.11 -3.72 8.23
N ARG A 53 10.04 -4.02 6.93
CA ARG A 53 9.86 -3.01 5.89
C ARG A 53 8.46 -2.42 5.95
N LEU A 54 7.42 -3.25 5.97
CA LEU A 54 6.03 -2.81 5.96
C LEU A 54 5.66 -1.99 7.21
N LYS A 55 6.27 -2.27 8.38
CA LYS A 55 6.14 -1.39 9.55
C LYS A 55 6.61 0.04 9.28
N LYS A 56 7.72 0.22 8.56
CA LYS A 56 8.22 1.55 8.18
C LYS A 56 7.31 2.23 7.15
N VAL A 57 6.83 1.46 6.17
CA VAL A 57 5.91 1.96 5.14
C VAL A 57 4.60 2.44 5.78
N LYS A 58 4.05 1.68 6.74
CA LYS A 58 2.84 2.05 7.48
C LYS A 58 2.97 3.41 8.16
N LEU A 59 4.08 3.64 8.87
CA LEU A 59 4.35 4.92 9.53
C LEU A 59 4.48 6.07 8.52
N LEU A 60 5.13 5.83 7.37
CA LEU A 60 5.25 6.83 6.32
C LEU A 60 3.90 7.17 5.69
N LEU A 61 3.05 6.15 5.47
CA LEU A 61 1.70 6.33 4.95
C LEU A 61 0.83 7.14 5.94
N GLN A 62 0.81 6.75 7.21
CA GLN A 62 0.05 7.44 8.26
C GLN A 62 0.47 8.91 8.40
N SER A 63 1.78 9.18 8.51
CA SER A 63 2.28 10.56 8.57
C SER A 63 2.00 11.37 7.31
N THR A 64 1.86 10.71 6.15
CA THR A 64 1.46 11.37 4.90
C THR A 64 -0.03 11.71 4.93
N PHE A 65 -0.89 10.83 5.44
CA PHE A 65 -2.32 11.16 5.62
C PHE A 65 -2.52 12.30 6.62
N GLU A 66 -1.81 12.28 7.75
CA GLU A 66 -1.87 13.34 8.76
C GLU A 66 -1.42 14.70 8.20
N LEU A 67 -0.32 14.71 7.44
CA LEU A 67 0.18 15.91 6.76
C LEU A 67 -0.86 16.56 5.84
N LEU A 68 -1.75 15.74 5.26
CA LEU A 68 -2.74 16.16 4.29
C LEU A 68 -4.13 16.34 4.90
N LYS A 69 -4.29 16.14 6.22
CA LYS A 69 -5.58 16.19 6.92
C LYS A 69 -6.34 17.50 6.70
N SER A 70 -5.60 18.61 6.63
CA SER A 70 -6.12 19.96 6.38
C SER A 70 -6.23 20.33 4.89
N THR A 71 -6.03 19.38 3.98
CA THR A 71 -5.98 19.61 2.53
C THR A 71 -6.92 18.68 1.78
N ASN A 72 -7.43 19.13 0.64
CA ASN A 72 -8.18 18.30 -0.30
C ASN A 72 -7.27 17.41 -1.18
N LEU A 73 -6.02 17.16 -0.76
CA LEU A 73 -5.03 16.39 -1.54
C LEU A 73 -5.00 14.90 -1.17
N GLN A 74 -5.74 14.46 -0.15
CA GLN A 74 -5.77 13.06 0.30
C GLN A 74 -6.27 12.09 -0.79
N SER A 75 -7.18 12.56 -1.66
CA SER A 75 -7.73 11.82 -2.80
C SER A 75 -6.87 11.93 -4.07
N SER A 76 -5.61 12.36 -3.96
CA SER A 76 -4.67 12.33 -5.08
C SER A 76 -4.41 10.89 -5.53
N GLY A 77 -4.55 10.62 -6.83
CA GLY A 77 -4.35 9.28 -7.40
C GLY A 77 -2.99 8.65 -7.09
N ALA A 78 -1.93 9.45 -6.92
CA ALA A 78 -0.62 8.92 -6.55
C ALA A 78 -0.59 8.32 -5.12
N LEU A 79 -1.25 8.96 -4.16
CA LEU A 79 -1.31 8.46 -2.78
C LEU A 79 -2.23 7.25 -2.70
N PHE A 80 -3.32 7.27 -3.47
CA PHE A 80 -4.25 6.15 -3.62
C PHE A 80 -3.54 4.90 -4.14
N ASN A 81 -2.84 5.00 -5.28
CA ASN A 81 -2.08 3.89 -5.84
C ASN A 81 -1.01 3.38 -4.85
N ALA A 82 -0.29 4.28 -4.19
CA ALA A 82 0.66 3.89 -3.16
C ALA A 82 0.00 3.13 -1.98
N SER A 83 -1.23 3.50 -1.61
CA SER A 83 -2.01 2.83 -0.57
C SER A 83 -2.48 1.44 -1.02
N GLN A 84 -2.87 1.30 -2.28
CA GLN A 84 -3.22 0.01 -2.91
C GLN A 84 -2.02 -0.95 -2.87
N GLU A 85 -0.85 -0.56 -3.38
CA GLU A 85 0.35 -1.40 -3.33
C GLU A 85 0.77 -1.77 -1.91
N PHE A 86 0.58 -0.85 -0.96
CA PHE A 86 0.82 -1.15 0.46
C PHE A 86 -0.18 -2.17 1.01
N ALA A 87 -1.46 -2.04 0.66
CA ALA A 87 -2.50 -2.98 1.05
C ALA A 87 -2.22 -4.38 0.51
N GLU A 88 -1.89 -4.50 -0.78
CA GLU A 88 -1.47 -5.75 -1.41
C GLU A 88 -0.35 -6.44 -0.61
N ALA A 89 0.73 -5.71 -0.32
CA ALA A 89 1.88 -6.25 0.40
C ALA A 89 1.53 -6.70 1.83
N VAL A 90 0.67 -5.97 2.53
CA VAL A 90 0.23 -6.30 3.90
C VAL A 90 -0.69 -7.51 3.91
N ILE A 91 -1.64 -7.59 2.98
CA ILE A 91 -2.56 -8.72 2.85
C ILE A 91 -1.75 -9.99 2.52
N LEU A 92 -0.87 -9.92 1.51
CA LEU A 92 -0.02 -11.04 1.12
C LEU A 92 0.84 -11.54 2.30
N LEU A 93 1.41 -10.64 3.10
CA LEU A 93 2.18 -11.02 4.29
C LEU A 93 1.32 -11.76 5.33
N ASN A 94 0.09 -11.29 5.57
CA ASN A 94 -0.80 -11.89 6.57
C ASN A 94 -1.34 -13.25 6.13
N LEU A 95 -1.64 -13.41 4.83
CA LEU A 95 -1.99 -14.71 4.27
C LEU A 95 -0.84 -15.70 4.42
N GLU A 96 0.39 -15.27 4.15
CA GLU A 96 1.57 -16.12 4.28
C GLU A 96 1.84 -16.56 5.72
N LYS A 97 1.75 -15.62 6.68
CA LYS A 97 2.05 -15.90 8.09
C LYS A 97 0.94 -16.65 8.80
N ASN A 98 -0.30 -16.19 8.62
CA ASN A 98 -1.41 -16.53 9.49
C ASN A 98 -2.61 -17.09 8.71
N GLY A 99 -2.64 -16.95 7.38
CA GLY A 99 -3.80 -17.35 6.57
C GLY A 99 -5.04 -16.48 6.78
N VAL A 100 -4.87 -15.22 7.22
CA VAL A 100 -5.98 -14.30 7.54
C VAL A 100 -5.98 -13.07 6.66
N TYR A 101 -7.17 -12.51 6.44
CA TYR A 101 -7.38 -11.25 5.73
C TYR A 101 -7.50 -10.13 6.77
N PRO A 102 -6.51 -9.22 6.90
CA PRO A 102 -6.62 -8.09 7.81
C PRO A 102 -7.73 -7.16 7.34
N LYS A 103 -8.41 -6.46 8.25
CA LYS A 103 -9.44 -5.48 7.87
C LYS A 103 -8.82 -4.20 7.31
N PRO A 104 -9.52 -3.44 6.44
CA PRO A 104 -9.01 -2.17 5.89
C PRO A 104 -8.50 -1.19 6.97
N GLU A 105 -9.18 -1.12 8.12
CA GLU A 105 -8.81 -0.24 9.24
C GLU A 105 -7.52 -0.70 9.92
N GLU A 106 -7.27 -2.01 9.99
CA GLU A 106 -6.06 -2.60 10.54
C GLU A 106 -4.86 -2.36 9.62
N VAL A 107 -5.09 -2.40 8.30
CA VAL A 107 -4.10 -2.04 7.29
C VAL A 107 -3.82 -0.52 7.37
N GLY A 108 -4.85 0.30 7.56
CA GLY A 108 -4.77 1.75 7.61
C GLY A 108 -4.95 2.42 6.25
N VAL A 109 -5.83 1.85 5.41
CA VAL A 109 -6.16 2.35 4.06
C VAL A 109 -7.68 2.45 3.89
N SER A 110 -8.15 3.13 2.85
CA SER A 110 -9.57 3.14 2.49
C SER A 110 -10.02 1.76 1.99
N SER A 111 -11.33 1.50 2.08
CA SER A 111 -11.93 0.26 1.57
C SER A 111 -11.66 0.06 0.07
N ASP A 112 -11.69 1.13 -0.73
CA ASP A 112 -11.42 1.04 -2.17
C ASP A 112 -9.97 0.61 -2.45
N ALA A 113 -8.99 1.22 -1.75
CA ALA A 113 -7.58 0.85 -1.90
C ALA A 113 -7.31 -0.58 -1.39
N TYR A 114 -8.03 -1.00 -0.35
CA TYR A 114 -7.96 -2.36 0.17
C TYR A 114 -8.45 -3.39 -0.85
N VAL A 115 -9.65 -3.17 -1.43
CA VAL A 115 -10.25 -4.13 -2.38
C VAL A 115 -9.41 -4.24 -3.65
N LEU A 116 -8.91 -3.11 -4.18
CA LEU A 116 -8.01 -3.15 -5.33
C LEU A 116 -6.68 -3.85 -4.99
N GLY A 117 -6.12 -3.58 -3.80
CA GLY A 117 -4.91 -4.27 -3.36
C GLY A 117 -5.13 -5.77 -3.17
N LEU A 118 -6.30 -6.18 -2.68
CA LEU A 118 -6.71 -7.58 -2.56
C LEU A 118 -6.84 -8.27 -3.92
N ALA A 119 -7.32 -7.55 -4.94
CA ALA A 119 -7.39 -8.07 -6.31
C ALA A 119 -5.99 -8.35 -6.87
N ASP A 120 -5.01 -7.47 -6.59
CA ASP A 120 -3.63 -7.66 -7.05
C ASP A 120 -2.92 -8.83 -6.35
N VAL A 121 -3.27 -9.13 -5.09
CA VAL A 121 -2.74 -10.29 -4.34
C VAL A 121 -2.95 -11.61 -5.09
N VAL A 122 -4.01 -11.73 -5.89
CA VAL A 122 -4.26 -12.93 -6.72
C VAL A 122 -3.08 -13.21 -7.66
N GLY A 123 -2.47 -12.17 -8.23
CA GLY A 123 -1.29 -12.29 -9.09
C GLY A 123 -0.08 -12.86 -8.36
N GLU A 124 0.15 -12.42 -7.12
CA GLU A 124 1.24 -12.86 -6.26
C GLU A 124 1.03 -14.28 -5.70
N LEU A 125 -0.22 -14.64 -5.36
CA LEU A 125 -0.59 -16.00 -4.98
C LEU A 125 -0.37 -16.98 -6.14
N ARG A 126 -0.78 -16.62 -7.37
CA ARG A 126 -0.52 -17.42 -8.57
C ARG A 126 0.97 -17.64 -8.77
N ARG A 127 1.79 -16.60 -8.59
CA ARG A 127 3.26 -16.71 -8.69
C ARG A 127 3.82 -17.72 -7.69
N LYS A 128 3.34 -17.69 -6.44
CA LYS A 128 3.72 -18.67 -5.42
C LYS A 128 3.24 -20.07 -5.73
N THR A 129 2.00 -20.24 -6.21
CA THR A 129 1.48 -21.54 -6.65
C THR A 129 2.43 -22.18 -7.66
N VAL A 130 2.84 -21.44 -8.69
CA VAL A 130 3.78 -21.95 -9.72
C VAL A 130 5.13 -22.32 -9.11
N GLU A 131 5.66 -21.52 -8.19
CA GLU A 131 6.93 -21.81 -7.51
C GLU A 131 6.84 -23.08 -6.65
N TYR A 132 5.77 -23.24 -5.88
CA TYR A 132 5.54 -24.44 -5.07
C TYR A 132 5.35 -25.69 -5.91
N VAL A 133 4.63 -25.61 -7.04
CA VAL A 133 4.49 -26.73 -7.97
C VAL A 133 5.85 -27.17 -8.52
N LYS A 134 6.72 -26.23 -8.92
CA LYS A 134 8.08 -26.54 -9.40
C LYS A 134 8.92 -27.26 -8.36
N ASN A 135 8.73 -26.94 -7.08
CA ASN A 135 9.47 -27.53 -5.96
C ASN A 135 8.79 -28.79 -5.39
N GLY A 136 7.69 -29.27 -5.98
CA GLY A 136 6.94 -30.43 -5.49
C GLY A 136 6.12 -30.19 -4.22
N GLU A 137 5.95 -28.93 -3.81
CA GLU A 137 5.27 -28.53 -2.57
C GLU A 137 3.75 -28.37 -2.80
N LEU A 138 3.07 -29.45 -3.20
CA LEU A 138 1.68 -29.41 -3.65
C LEU A 138 0.67 -28.87 -2.62
N GLU A 139 0.84 -29.18 -1.33
CA GLU A 139 -0.04 -28.68 -0.26
C GLU A 139 0.01 -27.14 -0.14
N LYS A 140 1.20 -26.55 -0.31
CA LYS A 140 1.37 -25.09 -0.28
C LYS A 140 0.78 -24.43 -1.52
N ALA A 141 0.93 -25.09 -2.67
CA ALA A 141 0.30 -24.64 -3.92
C ALA A 141 -1.23 -24.64 -3.81
N GLU A 142 -1.82 -25.71 -3.26
CA GLU A 142 -3.26 -25.84 -3.01
C GLU A 142 -3.75 -24.76 -2.02
N LYS A 143 -3.01 -24.47 -0.96
CA LYS A 143 -3.36 -23.39 -0.03
C LYS A 143 -3.42 -22.02 -0.74
N CYS A 144 -2.45 -21.72 -1.60
CA CYS A 144 -2.48 -20.48 -2.39
C CYS A 144 -3.69 -20.45 -3.33
N PHE A 145 -4.03 -21.58 -3.94
CA PHE A 145 -5.20 -21.71 -4.82
C PHE A 145 -6.52 -21.44 -4.08
N ARG A 146 -6.72 -22.05 -2.90
CA ARG A 146 -7.90 -21.80 -2.05
C ARG A 146 -8.05 -20.34 -1.66
N HIS A 147 -6.95 -19.65 -1.37
CA HIS A 147 -6.99 -18.21 -1.10
C HIS A 147 -7.41 -17.40 -2.33
N MET A 148 -6.98 -17.77 -3.54
CA MET A 148 -7.45 -17.14 -4.77
C MET A 148 -8.96 -17.36 -4.97
N GLU A 149 -9.46 -18.60 -4.80
CA GLU A 149 -10.90 -18.88 -4.89
C GLU A 149 -11.71 -18.08 -3.87
N THR A 150 -11.22 -17.97 -2.64
CA THR A 150 -11.86 -17.18 -1.58
C THR A 150 -11.97 -15.70 -1.94
N ILE A 151 -10.99 -15.14 -2.68
CA ILE A 151 -11.03 -13.74 -3.12
C ILE A 151 -12.05 -13.50 -4.25
N TYR A 152 -12.33 -14.53 -5.07
CA TYR A 152 -13.28 -14.42 -6.18
C TYR A 152 -14.76 -14.57 -5.76
N ASN A 153 -15.02 -15.19 -4.61
CA ASN A 153 -16.37 -15.44 -4.10
C ASN A 153 -16.88 -14.28 -3.25
#